data_AF-A0A540VQ80-F1
#
_entry.id   AF-A0A540VQ80-F1
#
_cell.length_a   1.000
_cell.length_b   1.000
_cell.length_c   1.000
_cell.angle_alpha   90.00
_cell.angle_beta   90.00
_cell.angle_gamma   90.00
#
_symmetry.space_group_name_H-M   'P 1'
#
loop_
_entity.id
_entity.type
_entity.pdbx_description
1 polymer ?
#
loop_
_entity_poly.entity_id
_entity_poly.type
_entity_poly.pdbx_seq_one_letter_code
_entity_poly.pdbx_strand_id
1 'polypeptide(L)'
;IMLRGKMEQGRYADAQSTAERALEADPSFAPAQNQLGYIALQAGDHARAERAFQEYIRLAPDQPNPYDSLGELYVEMGRYDEGIAQLDKALALNPTFPPSITRRAQANIEKANRRLTAAFAAQDADAIAAGFTPNGMLLPPDGLMVVGTEEIRALYASAFAGSLDNIEVDTREVQVLGEMALEFGRFVVRTGETIAEEGTYDVLWDPSGDTWKIHREIWNATPPSDTPPSTMSAE
;
A
#
# COMPACT_ATOMS: atom_id res chain seq x y z
N ILE A 1 7.30 -23.54 -9.26
CA ILE A 1 7.23 -22.82 -7.96
C ILE A 1 8.27 -23.36 -6.96
N MET A 2 8.34 -24.68 -6.68
CA MET A 2 9.35 -25.24 -5.74
C MET A 2 10.84 -24.97 -6.08
N LEU A 3 11.22 -24.90 -7.35
CA LEU A 3 12.62 -24.61 -7.75
C LEU A 3 13.03 -23.15 -7.47
N ARG A 4 12.10 -22.20 -7.62
CA ARG A 4 12.36 -20.78 -7.35
C ARG A 4 12.54 -20.54 -5.85
N GLY A 5 11.67 -21.13 -5.02
CA GLY A 5 11.80 -21.05 -3.56
C GLY A 5 13.08 -21.69 -3.01
N LYS A 6 13.54 -22.82 -3.56
CA LYS A 6 14.83 -23.42 -3.17
C LYS A 6 16.04 -22.58 -3.60
N MET A 7 15.99 -21.97 -4.79
CA MET A 7 17.07 -21.09 -5.27
C MET A 7 17.12 -19.77 -4.48
N GLU A 8 15.97 -19.22 -4.10
CA GLU A 8 15.88 -18.04 -3.24
C GLU A 8 16.42 -18.35 -1.83
N GLN A 9 16.02 -19.46 -1.22
CA GLN A 9 16.56 -19.91 0.06
C GLN A 9 18.08 -20.13 0.03
N GLY A 10 18.62 -20.73 -1.04
CA GLY A 10 20.07 -20.88 -1.22
C GLY A 10 20.81 -19.55 -1.34
N ARG A 11 20.24 -18.60 -2.11
CA ARG A 11 20.82 -17.25 -2.26
C ARG A 11 20.79 -16.43 -0.97
N TYR A 12 19.74 -16.57 -0.16
CA TYR A 12 19.65 -15.91 1.14
C TYR A 12 20.66 -16.47 2.14
N ALA A 13 20.88 -17.79 2.14
CA ALA A 13 21.90 -18.41 2.99
C ALA A 13 23.31 -17.94 2.64
N ASP A 14 23.65 -17.88 1.35
CA ASP A 14 24.95 -17.39 0.88
C ASP A 14 25.15 -15.89 1.19
N ALA A 15 24.09 -15.08 1.01
CA ALA A 15 24.10 -13.66 1.34
C ALA A 15 24.26 -13.43 2.84
N GLN A 16 23.60 -14.23 3.68
CA GLN A 16 23.73 -14.15 5.13
C GLN A 16 25.16 -14.47 5.57
N SER A 17 25.71 -15.59 5.08
CA SER A 17 27.10 -15.98 5.37
C SER A 17 28.11 -14.90 4.94
N THR A 18 27.88 -14.27 3.80
CA THR A 18 28.73 -13.18 3.31
C THR A 18 28.66 -11.95 4.21
N ALA A 19 27.44 -11.55 4.64
CA ALA A 19 27.26 -10.42 5.54
C ALA A 19 27.84 -10.68 6.93
N GLU A 20 27.68 -11.88 7.47
CA GLU A 20 28.26 -12.29 8.75
C GLU A 20 29.79 -12.26 8.70
N ARG A 21 30.41 -12.81 7.65
CA ARG A 21 31.87 -12.75 7.45
C ARG A 21 32.38 -11.32 7.28
N ALA A 22 31.61 -10.44 6.66
CA ALA A 22 31.98 -9.04 6.54
C ALA A 22 32.01 -8.36 7.92
N LEU A 23 31.06 -8.68 8.80
CA LEU A 23 31.02 -8.18 10.18
C LEU A 23 32.07 -8.82 11.09
N GLU A 24 32.46 -10.07 10.84
CA GLU A 24 33.60 -10.70 11.52
C GLU A 24 34.92 -9.99 11.17
N ALA A 25 35.08 -9.59 9.90
CA ALA A 25 36.26 -8.87 9.44
C ALA A 25 36.26 -7.40 9.88
N ASP A 26 35.09 -6.74 9.84
CA ASP A 26 34.88 -5.36 10.26
C ASP A 26 33.48 -5.20 10.90
N PRO A 27 33.38 -5.20 12.24
CA PRO A 27 32.11 -5.02 12.95
C PRO A 27 31.41 -3.68 12.66
N SER A 28 32.14 -2.69 12.12
CA SER A 28 31.60 -1.38 11.77
C SER A 28 31.13 -1.27 10.32
N PHE A 29 31.23 -2.35 9.53
CA PHE A 29 30.82 -2.37 8.13
C PHE A 29 29.28 -2.35 7.99
N ALA A 30 28.72 -1.15 8.07
CA ALA A 30 27.30 -0.88 8.13
C ALA A 30 26.46 -1.50 6.98
N PRO A 31 26.93 -1.55 5.72
CA PRO A 31 26.17 -2.19 4.64
C PRO A 31 25.87 -3.67 4.87
N ALA A 32 26.68 -4.39 5.64
CA ALA A 32 26.38 -5.78 5.99
C ALA A 32 25.16 -5.90 6.91
N GLN A 33 24.94 -4.94 7.82
CA GLN A 33 23.72 -4.88 8.63
C GLN A 33 22.48 -4.70 7.76
N ASN A 34 22.57 -3.92 6.68
CA ASN A 34 21.48 -3.80 5.72
C ASN A 34 21.09 -5.13 5.08
N GLN A 35 22.09 -5.90 4.66
CA GLN A 35 21.87 -7.21 4.05
C GLN A 35 21.22 -8.18 5.03
N LEU A 36 21.69 -8.22 6.28
CA LEU A 36 21.08 -9.02 7.33
C LEU A 36 19.64 -8.59 7.62
N GLY A 37 19.36 -7.29 7.59
CA GLY A 37 18.02 -6.74 7.76
C GLY A 37 17.08 -7.20 6.65
N TYR A 38 17.48 -7.07 5.39
CA TYR A 38 16.69 -7.56 4.25
C TYR A 38 16.47 -9.06 4.27
N ILE A 39 17.48 -9.85 4.62
CA ILE A 39 17.35 -11.31 4.74
C ILE A 39 16.33 -11.67 5.83
N ALA A 40 16.38 -10.98 6.98
CA ALA A 40 15.41 -11.18 8.05
C ALA A 40 13.99 -10.76 7.64
N LEU A 41 13.86 -9.65 6.91
CA LEU A 41 12.58 -9.18 6.36
C LEU A 41 11.95 -10.23 5.44
N GLN A 42 12.72 -10.77 4.49
CA GLN A 42 12.27 -11.83 3.58
C GLN A 42 11.93 -13.15 4.29
N ALA A 43 12.51 -13.38 5.47
CA ALA A 43 12.18 -14.51 6.33
C ALA A 43 10.96 -14.27 7.24
N GLY A 44 10.38 -13.06 7.22
CA GLY A 44 9.29 -12.64 8.12
C GLY A 44 9.74 -12.37 9.56
N ASP A 45 11.04 -12.34 9.84
CA ASP A 45 11.59 -11.99 11.15
C ASP A 45 11.77 -10.47 11.26
N HIS A 46 10.63 -9.79 11.41
CA HIS A 46 10.57 -8.33 11.49
C HIS A 46 11.41 -7.77 12.65
N ALA A 47 11.50 -8.50 13.77
CA ALA A 47 12.27 -8.06 14.94
C ALA A 47 13.78 -8.08 14.66
N ARG A 48 14.28 -9.11 13.97
CA ARG A 48 15.68 -9.14 13.54
C ARG A 48 15.96 -8.11 12.45
N ALA A 49 15.03 -7.91 11.52
CA ALA A 49 15.14 -6.88 10.48
C ALA A 49 15.28 -5.48 11.10
N GLU A 50 14.39 -5.14 12.04
CA GLU A 50 14.39 -3.85 12.74
C GLU A 50 15.72 -3.60 13.46
N ARG A 51 16.22 -4.59 14.22
CA ARG A 51 17.52 -4.46 14.91
C ARG A 51 18.68 -4.22 13.96
N ALA A 52 18.72 -4.93 12.83
CA ALA A 52 19.78 -4.81 11.86
C ALA A 52 19.76 -3.42 11.18
N PHE A 53 18.58 -2.93 10.77
CA PHE A 53 18.47 -1.59 10.21
C PHE A 53 18.80 -0.49 11.23
N GLN A 54 18.38 -0.63 12.50
CA GLN A 54 18.75 0.29 13.57
C GLN A 54 20.27 0.31 13.83
N GLU A 55 20.92 -0.86 13.77
CA GLU A 55 22.38 -0.93 13.90
C GLU A 55 23.10 -0.28 12.70
N TYR A 56 22.56 -0.41 11.49
CA TYR A 56 23.04 0.35 10.33
C TYR A 56 22.91 1.86 10.61
N ILE A 57 21.75 2.35 11.06
CA ILE A 57 21.57 3.77 11.44
C ILE A 57 22.63 4.21 12.45
N ARG A 58 22.91 3.37 13.47
CA ARG A 58 23.91 3.67 14.51
C ARG A 58 25.32 3.80 13.94
N LEU A 59 25.68 2.96 12.98
CA LEU A 59 27.01 2.93 12.35
C LEU A 59 27.20 4.02 11.30
N ALA A 60 26.14 4.38 10.57
CA ALA A 60 26.18 5.32 9.45
C ALA A 60 24.90 6.19 9.42
N PRO A 61 24.75 7.15 10.35
CA PRO A 61 23.50 7.90 10.53
C PRO A 61 23.20 8.92 9.42
N ASP A 62 24.17 9.19 8.55
CA ASP A 62 24.10 10.12 7.43
C ASP A 62 23.75 9.43 6.09
N GLN A 63 23.55 8.10 6.10
CA GLN A 63 23.15 7.35 4.92
C GLN A 63 21.62 7.27 4.82
N PRO A 64 21.02 7.50 3.64
CA PRO A 64 19.56 7.41 3.46
C PRO A 64 19.04 5.96 3.48
N ASN A 65 19.83 5.01 2.98
CA ASN A 65 19.47 3.60 2.86
C ASN A 65 18.89 2.95 4.12
N PRO A 66 19.51 3.05 5.32
CA PRO A 66 18.95 2.39 6.50
C PRO A 66 17.59 2.95 6.95
N TYR A 67 17.34 4.24 6.74
CA TYR A 67 16.04 4.83 7.05
C TYR A 67 14.98 4.40 6.03
N ASP A 68 15.35 4.30 4.76
CA ASP A 68 14.49 3.74 3.71
C ASP A 68 14.08 2.29 4.01
N SER A 69 15.04 1.44 4.36
CA SER A 69 14.78 0.03 4.70
C SER A 69 13.98 -0.14 6.00
N LEU A 70 14.23 0.69 7.02
CA LEU A 70 13.41 0.69 8.23
C LEU A 70 11.99 1.20 7.95
N GLY A 71 11.87 2.19 7.05
CA GLY A 71 10.59 2.70 6.57
C GLY A 71 9.75 1.63 5.88
N GLU A 72 10.36 0.90 4.95
CA GLU A 72 9.77 -0.26 4.27
C GLU A 72 9.26 -1.31 5.25
N LEU A 73 10.09 -1.71 6.22
CA LEU A 73 9.72 -2.68 7.25
C LEU A 73 8.49 -2.20 8.07
N TYR A 74 8.43 -0.93 8.45
CA TYR A 74 7.28 -0.40 9.19
C TYR A 74 6.00 -0.34 8.33
N VAL A 75 6.13 -0.04 7.04
CA VAL A 75 5.00 -0.09 6.09
C VAL A 75 4.48 -1.52 5.95
N GLU A 76 5.35 -2.52 5.78
CA GLU A 76 4.94 -3.93 5.72
C GLU A 76 4.23 -4.41 7.01
N MET A 77 4.55 -3.81 8.15
CA MET A 77 3.85 -4.07 9.42
C MET A 77 2.56 -3.25 9.62
N GLY A 78 2.15 -2.44 8.65
CA GLY A 78 1.00 -1.55 8.75
C GLY A 78 1.19 -0.37 9.72
N ARG A 79 2.44 -0.11 10.14
CA ARG A 79 2.86 1.02 11.01
C ARG A 79 3.19 2.23 10.15
N TYR A 80 2.22 2.70 9.37
CA TYR A 80 2.44 3.70 8.31
C TYR A 80 3.06 5.00 8.80
N ASP A 81 2.64 5.53 9.96
CA ASP A 81 3.19 6.77 10.51
C ASP A 81 4.68 6.66 10.83
N GLU A 82 5.10 5.54 11.41
CA GLU A 82 6.50 5.29 11.72
C GLU A 82 7.32 5.05 10.45
N GLY A 83 6.74 4.36 9.47
CA GLY A 83 7.34 4.14 8.16
C GLY A 83 7.58 5.44 7.41
N ILE A 84 6.55 6.28 7.28
CA ILE A 84 6.63 7.61 6.65
C ILE A 84 7.69 8.46 7.35
N ALA A 85 7.75 8.45 8.68
CA ALA A 85 8.76 9.22 9.41
C ALA A 85 10.20 8.79 9.10
N GLN A 86 10.48 7.50 8.86
CA GLN A 86 11.83 7.09 8.42
C GLN A 86 12.08 7.43 6.95
N LEU A 87 11.08 7.27 6.09
CA LEU A 87 11.20 7.64 4.67
C LEU A 87 11.46 9.15 4.52
N ASP A 88 10.80 9.98 5.33
CA ASP A 88 11.06 11.42 5.39
C ASP A 88 12.50 11.73 5.84
N LYS A 89 13.08 10.97 6.77
CA LYS A 89 14.50 11.10 7.13
C LYS A 89 15.42 10.70 5.98
N ALA A 90 15.12 9.62 5.26
CA ALA A 90 15.89 9.22 4.08
C ALA A 90 15.87 10.34 3.02
N LEU A 91 14.71 10.96 2.78
CA LEU A 91 14.55 12.07 1.85
C LEU A 91 15.17 13.38 2.36
N ALA A 92 15.23 13.60 3.67
CA ALA A 92 15.97 14.74 4.22
C ALA A 92 17.48 14.63 3.98
N LEU A 93 18.03 13.41 3.99
CA LEU A 93 19.44 13.13 3.68
C LEU A 93 19.71 13.16 2.18
N ASN A 94 18.80 12.63 1.37
CA ASN A 94 18.85 12.67 -0.08
C ASN A 94 17.44 12.88 -0.67
N PRO A 95 17.09 14.13 -1.04
CA PRO A 95 15.74 14.47 -1.54
C PRO A 95 15.33 13.75 -2.82
N THR A 96 16.30 13.21 -3.56
CA THR A 96 16.06 12.50 -4.82
C THR A 96 16.18 11.00 -4.69
N PHE A 97 16.23 10.45 -3.47
CA PHE A 97 16.42 9.02 -3.23
C PHE A 97 15.20 8.23 -3.74
N PRO A 98 15.29 7.60 -4.93
CA PRO A 98 14.08 7.14 -5.63
C PRO A 98 13.26 6.10 -4.86
N PRO A 99 13.88 5.12 -4.16
CA PRO A 99 13.12 4.12 -3.41
C PRO A 99 12.23 4.76 -2.33
N SER A 100 12.71 5.79 -1.62
CA SER A 100 11.93 6.43 -0.56
C SER A 100 10.82 7.32 -1.08
N ILE A 101 10.97 7.94 -2.25
CA ILE A 101 9.88 8.71 -2.89
C ILE A 101 8.70 7.78 -3.16
N THR A 102 8.96 6.66 -3.82
CA THR A 102 7.93 5.66 -4.16
C THR A 102 7.31 5.05 -2.91
N ARG A 103 8.13 4.59 -1.96
CA ARG A 103 7.62 3.97 -0.72
C ARG A 103 6.84 4.95 0.14
N ARG A 104 7.22 6.23 0.18
CA ARG A 104 6.48 7.26 0.92
C ARG A 104 5.11 7.51 0.30
N ALA A 105 5.02 7.59 -1.04
CA ALA A 105 3.74 7.70 -1.73
C ALA A 105 2.87 6.47 -1.45
N GLN A 106 3.41 5.26 -1.62
CA GLN A 106 2.74 3.99 -1.30
C GLN A 106 2.19 3.98 0.13
N ALA A 107 3.03 4.29 1.11
CA ALA A 107 2.63 4.29 2.53
C ALA A 107 1.49 5.28 2.82
N ASN A 108 1.50 6.45 2.19
CA ASN A 108 0.43 7.43 2.34
C ASN A 108 -0.88 6.96 1.70
N ILE A 109 -0.80 6.34 0.52
CA ILE A 109 -1.94 5.77 -0.20
C ILE A 109 -2.55 4.62 0.59
N GLU A 110 -1.76 3.65 1.03
CA GLU A 110 -2.26 2.52 1.85
C GLU A 110 -2.90 3.01 3.15
N LYS A 111 -2.32 4.03 3.79
CA LYS A 111 -2.89 4.67 4.97
C LYS A 111 -4.22 5.37 4.65
N ALA A 112 -4.35 6.01 3.48
CA ALA A 112 -5.58 6.64 3.04
C ALA A 112 -6.66 5.60 2.67
N ASN A 113 -6.29 4.55 1.93
CA ASN A 113 -7.16 3.42 1.61
C ASN A 113 -7.70 2.75 2.86
N ARG A 114 -6.86 2.51 3.87
CA ARG A 114 -7.33 1.95 5.16
C ARG A 114 -8.39 2.83 5.82
N ARG A 115 -8.29 4.15 5.71
CA ARG A 115 -9.30 5.09 6.21
C ARG A 115 -10.58 5.03 5.37
N LEU A 116 -10.45 4.98 4.04
CA LEU A 116 -11.59 4.84 3.13
C LEU A 116 -12.35 3.54 3.38
N THR A 117 -11.67 2.39 3.44
CA THR A 117 -12.29 1.10 3.77
C THR A 117 -12.99 1.14 5.13
N ALA A 118 -12.38 1.76 6.14
CA ALA A 118 -13.03 1.93 7.44
C ALA A 118 -14.27 2.83 7.36
N ALA A 119 -14.24 3.89 6.56
CA ALA A 119 -15.39 4.76 6.33
C ALA A 119 -16.53 4.05 5.60
N PHE A 120 -16.22 3.21 4.60
CA PHE A 120 -17.20 2.35 3.93
C PHE A 120 -17.84 1.36 4.91
N ALA A 121 -17.03 0.67 5.72
CA ALA A 121 -17.53 -0.27 6.73
C ALA A 121 -18.38 0.43 7.81
N ALA A 122 -18.09 1.71 8.10
CA ALA A 122 -18.88 2.54 9.01
C ALA A 122 -20.09 3.21 8.33
N GLN A 123 -20.26 3.05 7.01
CA GLN A 123 -21.26 3.74 6.19
C GLN A 123 -21.23 5.28 6.38
N ASP A 124 -20.02 5.83 6.54
CA ASP A 124 -19.78 7.24 6.80
C ASP A 124 -19.47 7.99 5.50
N ALA A 125 -20.52 8.54 4.88
CA ALA A 125 -20.40 9.30 3.64
C ALA A 125 -19.57 10.59 3.79
N ASP A 126 -19.57 11.22 4.98
CA ASP A 126 -18.76 12.40 5.24
C ASP A 126 -17.27 12.04 5.27
N ALA A 127 -16.92 10.94 5.94
CA ALA A 127 -15.55 10.45 5.98
C ALA A 127 -15.03 9.99 4.61
N ILE A 128 -15.88 9.38 3.78
CA ILE A 128 -15.54 9.04 2.39
C ILE A 128 -15.27 10.31 1.60
N ALA A 129 -16.19 11.27 1.61
CA ALA A 129 -16.05 12.53 0.88
C ALA A 129 -14.82 13.33 1.35
N ALA A 130 -14.45 13.29 2.63
CA ALA A 130 -13.25 13.93 3.15
C ALA A 130 -11.93 13.36 2.56
N GLY A 131 -11.98 12.13 2.05
CA GLY A 131 -10.89 11.48 1.33
C GLY A 131 -10.65 12.05 -0.07
N PHE A 132 -11.58 12.85 -0.62
CA PHE A 132 -11.42 13.50 -1.92
C PHE A 132 -10.95 14.95 -1.78
N THR A 133 -10.27 15.43 -2.81
CA THR A 133 -10.00 16.88 -2.95
C THR A 133 -11.30 17.64 -3.25
N PRO A 134 -11.38 18.97 -3.04
CA PRO A 134 -12.56 19.76 -3.40
C PRO A 134 -12.97 19.66 -4.87
N ASN A 135 -12.01 19.37 -5.76
CA ASN A 135 -12.22 19.15 -7.19
C ASN A 135 -12.16 17.66 -7.56
N GLY A 136 -12.29 16.78 -6.56
CA GLY A 136 -12.23 15.34 -6.72
C GLY A 136 -13.29 14.86 -7.70
N MET A 137 -12.93 13.89 -8.53
CA MET A 137 -13.83 13.31 -9.53
C MET A 137 -13.99 11.82 -9.29
N LEU A 138 -15.23 11.35 -9.27
CA LEU A 138 -15.59 9.94 -9.22
C LEU A 138 -16.30 9.56 -10.51
N LEU A 139 -15.80 8.53 -11.18
CA LEU A 139 -16.34 7.96 -12.42
C LEU A 139 -16.86 6.55 -12.13
N PRO A 140 -18.11 6.42 -11.67
CA PRO A 140 -18.74 5.13 -11.44
C PRO A 140 -19.07 4.41 -12.76
N PRO A 141 -19.26 3.07 -12.74
CA PRO A 141 -19.50 2.27 -13.94
C PRO A 141 -20.80 2.61 -14.69
N ASP A 142 -21.80 3.15 -13.99
CA ASP A 142 -23.09 3.58 -14.55
C ASP A 142 -22.99 4.89 -15.36
N GLY A 143 -21.82 5.51 -15.35
CA GLY A 143 -21.40 6.50 -16.35
C GLY A 143 -21.71 7.96 -16.02
N LEU A 144 -22.33 8.25 -14.87
CA LEU A 144 -22.50 9.64 -14.44
C LEU A 144 -21.29 10.11 -13.64
N MET A 145 -20.47 10.95 -14.27
CA MET A 145 -19.36 11.61 -13.59
C MET A 145 -19.86 12.47 -12.43
N VAL A 146 -19.31 12.22 -11.25
CA VAL A 146 -19.56 12.99 -10.03
C VAL A 146 -18.33 13.83 -9.73
N VAL A 147 -18.52 15.12 -9.49
CA VAL A 147 -17.43 16.06 -9.23
C VAL A 147 -17.74 16.83 -7.98
N GLY A 148 -16.75 16.95 -7.09
CA GLY A 148 -16.87 17.70 -5.85
C GLY A 148 -17.22 16.82 -4.66
N THR A 149 -16.75 17.26 -3.49
CA THR A 149 -16.92 16.51 -2.22
C THR A 149 -18.39 16.40 -1.79
N GLU A 150 -19.20 17.42 -2.08
CA GLU A 150 -20.62 17.46 -1.68
C GLU A 150 -21.46 16.46 -2.49
N GLU A 151 -21.21 16.37 -3.79
CA GLU A 151 -21.88 15.46 -4.71
C GLU A 151 -21.45 14.01 -4.46
N ILE A 152 -20.16 13.78 -4.19
CA ILE A 152 -19.63 12.46 -3.80
C ILE A 152 -20.25 12.02 -2.47
N ARG A 153 -20.35 12.91 -1.48
CA ARG A 153 -21.05 12.62 -0.22
C ARG A 153 -22.50 12.22 -0.47
N ALA A 154 -23.22 12.98 -1.28
CA ALA A 154 -24.63 12.71 -1.59
C ALA A 154 -24.81 11.35 -2.27
N LEU A 155 -23.91 10.98 -3.19
CA LEU A 155 -23.90 9.67 -3.84
C LEU A 155 -23.79 8.55 -2.80
N TYR A 156 -22.76 8.57 -1.95
CA TYR A 156 -22.54 7.49 -0.98
C TYR A 156 -23.61 7.46 0.12
N ALA A 157 -24.12 8.61 0.57
CA ALA A 157 -25.24 8.67 1.49
C ALA A 157 -26.50 7.99 0.91
N SER A 158 -26.74 8.14 -0.40
CA SER A 158 -27.81 7.42 -1.09
C SER A 158 -27.49 5.93 -1.28
N ALA A 159 -26.22 5.58 -1.53
CA ALA A 159 -25.79 4.19 -1.74
C ALA A 159 -25.93 3.34 -0.48
N PHE A 160 -25.67 3.90 0.71
CA PHE A 160 -25.84 3.20 2.00
C PHE A 160 -27.30 2.97 2.40
N ALA A 161 -28.24 3.72 1.84
CA ALA A 161 -29.65 3.37 1.95
C ALA A 161 -30.00 2.12 1.11
N GLY A 162 -29.12 1.73 0.18
CA GLY A 162 -29.10 0.47 -0.54
C GLY A 162 -28.16 -0.55 0.11
N SER A 163 -28.20 -1.79 -0.35
CA SER A 163 -27.56 -2.98 0.24
C SER A 163 -26.02 -3.05 0.15
N LEU A 164 -25.33 -1.89 0.21
CA LEU A 164 -23.87 -1.80 0.21
C LEU A 164 -23.36 -1.99 1.65
N ASP A 165 -22.85 -3.19 1.94
CA ASP A 165 -22.40 -3.55 3.28
C ASP A 165 -20.88 -3.46 3.43
N ASN A 166 -20.11 -3.80 2.38
CA ASN A 166 -18.65 -3.81 2.43
C ASN A 166 -18.00 -3.60 1.06
N ILE A 167 -16.81 -2.99 1.07
CA ILE A 167 -15.94 -2.87 -0.09
C ILE A 167 -14.51 -3.22 0.31
N GLU A 168 -13.92 -4.14 -0.44
CA GLU A 168 -12.52 -4.55 -0.30
C GLU A 168 -11.75 -3.89 -1.44
N VAL A 169 -10.62 -3.23 -1.12
CA VAL A 169 -9.70 -2.66 -2.12
C VAL A 169 -8.31 -3.27 -1.94
N ASP A 170 -7.70 -3.69 -3.05
CA ASP A 170 -6.35 -4.25 -3.12
C ASP A 170 -5.49 -3.39 -4.05
N THR A 171 -4.54 -2.66 -3.47
CA THR A 171 -3.56 -1.86 -4.21
C THR A 171 -2.59 -2.79 -4.95
N ARG A 172 -2.51 -2.67 -6.27
CA ARG A 172 -1.66 -3.54 -7.12
C ARG A 172 -0.37 -2.86 -7.51
N GLU A 173 -0.44 -1.58 -7.85
CA GLU A 173 0.69 -0.80 -8.34
C GLU A 173 0.49 0.68 -8.00
N VAL A 174 1.57 1.36 -7.65
CA VAL A 174 1.61 2.82 -7.51
C VAL A 174 2.73 3.39 -8.36
N GLN A 175 2.38 4.40 -9.16
CA GLN A 175 3.31 5.14 -10.01
C GLN A 175 3.36 6.60 -9.54
N VAL A 176 4.53 7.06 -9.10
CA VAL A 176 4.71 8.46 -8.70
C VAL A 176 4.86 9.35 -9.94
N LEU A 177 4.11 10.45 -9.97
CA LEU A 177 4.04 11.43 -11.05
C LEU A 177 4.33 12.83 -10.49
N GLY A 178 5.61 13.12 -10.26
CA GLY A 178 6.02 14.34 -9.58
C GLY A 178 5.59 14.30 -8.11
N GLU A 179 4.69 15.18 -7.72
CA GLU A 179 4.12 15.19 -6.36
C GLU A 179 2.89 14.28 -6.23
N MET A 180 2.22 13.97 -7.34
CA MET A 180 1.05 13.09 -7.37
C MET A 180 1.46 11.61 -7.47
N ALA A 181 0.50 10.71 -7.31
CA ALA A 181 0.70 9.32 -7.72
C ALA A 181 -0.57 8.72 -8.32
N LEU A 182 -0.38 7.78 -9.23
CA LEU A 182 -1.44 6.97 -9.81
C LEU A 182 -1.40 5.60 -9.14
N GLU A 183 -2.53 5.21 -8.56
CA GLU A 183 -2.76 3.89 -8.01
C GLU A 183 -3.60 3.07 -8.99
N PHE A 184 -3.21 1.82 -9.17
CA PHE A 184 -4.01 0.81 -9.85
C PHE A 184 -4.35 -0.29 -8.86
N GLY A 185 -5.61 -0.70 -8.84
CA GLY A 185 -6.05 -1.70 -7.88
C GLY A 185 -7.19 -2.55 -8.36
N ARG A 186 -7.62 -3.43 -7.47
CA ARG A 186 -8.83 -4.24 -7.60
C ARG A 186 -9.78 -3.93 -6.47
N PHE A 187 -11.07 -4.03 -6.77
CA PHE A 187 -12.10 -3.91 -5.78
C PHE A 187 -13.05 -5.10 -5.80
N VAL A 188 -13.65 -5.38 -4.65
CA VAL A 188 -14.76 -6.32 -4.50
C VAL A 188 -15.82 -5.67 -3.62
N VAL A 189 -17.03 -5.49 -4.16
CA VAL A 189 -18.21 -5.03 -3.44
C VAL A 189 -19.02 -6.24 -2.99
N ARG A 190 -19.41 -6.26 -1.72
CA ARG A 190 -20.20 -7.36 -1.14
C ARG A 190 -21.53 -6.88 -0.56
N THR A 191 -22.51 -7.76 -0.67
CA THR A 191 -23.80 -7.69 0.02
C THR A 191 -23.99 -9.01 0.76
N GLY A 192 -23.86 -8.99 2.10
CA GLY A 192 -23.67 -10.20 2.89
C GLY A 192 -22.50 -11.07 2.38
N GLU A 193 -22.77 -12.35 2.11
CA GLU A 193 -21.76 -13.30 1.62
C GLU A 193 -21.55 -13.28 0.09
N THR A 194 -22.36 -12.50 -0.64
CA THR A 194 -22.36 -12.50 -2.11
C THR A 194 -21.48 -11.37 -2.66
N ILE A 195 -20.73 -11.65 -3.74
CA ILE A 195 -20.06 -10.62 -4.54
C ILE A 195 -21.13 -9.93 -5.39
N ALA A 196 -21.40 -8.66 -5.10
CA ALA A 196 -22.32 -7.86 -5.91
C ALA A 196 -21.61 -7.33 -7.17
N GLU A 197 -20.35 -6.92 -7.01
CA GLU A 197 -19.54 -6.36 -8.08
C GLU A 197 -18.06 -6.61 -7.78
N GLU A 198 -17.25 -6.80 -8.82
CA GLU A 198 -15.80 -6.78 -8.71
C GLU A 198 -15.19 -6.22 -9.98
N GLY A 199 -13.98 -5.66 -9.86
CA GLY A 199 -13.35 -5.01 -10.99
C GLY A 199 -11.98 -4.44 -10.66
N THR A 200 -11.56 -3.52 -11.51
CA THR A 200 -10.33 -2.75 -11.31
C THR A 200 -10.65 -1.29 -11.12
N TYR A 201 -9.78 -0.57 -10.43
CA TYR A 201 -9.88 0.87 -10.32
C TYR A 201 -8.55 1.55 -10.64
N ASP A 202 -8.66 2.79 -11.09
CA ASP A 202 -7.54 3.70 -11.30
C ASP A 202 -7.81 4.96 -10.47
N VAL A 203 -6.86 5.33 -9.59
CA VAL A 203 -6.99 6.48 -8.69
C VAL A 203 -5.80 7.41 -8.82
N LEU A 204 -6.04 8.67 -9.16
CA LEU A 204 -5.05 9.74 -9.07
C LEU A 204 -5.12 10.38 -7.68
N TRP A 205 -4.00 10.29 -6.98
CA TRP A 205 -3.80 10.86 -5.66
C TRP A 205 -3.07 12.20 -5.71
N ASP A 206 -3.52 13.12 -4.87
CA ASP A 206 -2.95 14.44 -4.67
C ASP A 206 -2.53 14.60 -3.19
N PRO A 207 -1.25 14.92 -2.91
CA PRO A 207 -0.77 15.22 -1.55
C PRO A 207 -1.18 16.63 -1.10
N SER A 208 -2.47 16.96 -1.19
CA SER A 208 -3.02 18.27 -0.85
C SER A 208 -3.11 18.46 0.67
N GLY A 209 -2.17 19.22 1.24
CA GLY A 209 -2.15 19.55 2.66
C GLY A 209 -1.55 18.45 3.53
N ASP A 210 -2.20 18.11 4.64
CA ASP A 210 -1.64 17.18 5.64
C ASP A 210 -1.90 15.70 5.33
N THR A 211 -2.66 15.40 4.27
CA THR A 211 -3.06 14.03 3.90
C THR A 211 -3.15 13.86 2.39
N TRP A 212 -2.84 12.66 1.91
CA TRP A 212 -3.10 12.27 0.53
C TRP A 212 -4.60 12.08 0.31
N LYS A 213 -5.11 12.66 -0.78
CA LYS A 213 -6.52 12.67 -1.14
C LYS A 213 -6.73 12.24 -2.59
N ILE A 214 -7.89 11.69 -2.86
CA ILE A 214 -8.29 11.30 -4.20
C ILE A 214 -8.65 12.55 -5.01
N HIS A 215 -7.94 12.76 -6.11
CA HIS A 215 -8.25 13.78 -7.10
C HIS A 215 -9.14 13.23 -8.21
N ARG A 216 -8.91 11.99 -8.64
CA ARG A 216 -9.75 11.31 -9.63
C ARG A 216 -9.78 9.84 -9.34
N GLU A 217 -10.94 9.24 -9.46
CA GLU A 217 -11.16 7.81 -9.28
C GLU A 217 -12.06 7.28 -10.39
N ILE A 218 -11.70 6.10 -10.91
CA ILE A 218 -12.39 5.44 -12.02
C ILE A 218 -12.57 3.97 -11.65
N TRP A 219 -13.79 3.47 -11.79
CA TRP A 219 -14.14 2.08 -11.53
C TRP A 219 -14.46 1.36 -12.84
N ASN A 220 -13.81 0.23 -13.09
CA ASN A 220 -14.04 -0.64 -14.22
C ASN A 220 -14.60 -1.96 -13.72
N ALA A 221 -15.92 -2.01 -13.57
CA ALA A 221 -16.65 -3.19 -13.14
C ALA A 221 -16.62 -4.29 -14.20
N THR A 222 -16.48 -5.54 -13.77
CA THR A 222 -16.88 -6.69 -14.59
C THR A 222 -18.34 -6.99 -14.26
N PRO A 223 -19.24 -7.13 -15.25
CA PRO A 223 -20.61 -7.52 -14.95
C PRO A 223 -20.63 -8.89 -14.23
N PRO A 224 -21.48 -9.09 -13.21
CA PRO A 224 -21.58 -10.36 -12.51
C PRO A 224 -21.86 -11.48 -13.52
N SER A 225 -21.10 -12.57 -13.45
CA SER A 225 -21.28 -13.67 -14.40
C SER A 225 -22.70 -14.23 -14.29
N ASP A 226 -23.46 -14.23 -15.39
CA ASP A 226 -24.81 -14.81 -15.49
C ASP A 226 -24.83 -16.35 -15.34
N THR A 227 -23.82 -16.97 -14.73
CA THR A 227 -23.77 -18.42 -14.55
C THR A 227 -24.30 -18.75 -13.16
N PRO A 228 -25.57 -19.18 -13.00
CA PRO A 228 -26.02 -19.73 -11.73
C PRO A 228 -25.11 -20.91 -11.35
N PRO A 229 -24.84 -21.13 -10.05
CA PRO A 229 -24.01 -22.23 -9.60
C PRO A 229 -24.57 -23.51 -10.20
N SER A 230 -23.71 -24.27 -10.89
CA SER A 230 -24.08 -25.55 -11.46
C SER A 230 -24.66 -26.40 -10.35
N THR A 231 -25.98 -26.54 -10.32
CA THR A 231 -26.65 -27.52 -9.50
C THR A 231 -26.06 -28.85 -9.91
N MET A 232 -25.32 -29.48 -8.99
CA MET A 232 -25.02 -30.90 -9.08
C MET A 232 -26.38 -31.61 -9.14
N SER A 233 -26.82 -31.91 -10.36
CA SER A 233 -27.85 -32.91 -10.59
C SER A 233 -27.27 -34.24 -10.13
N ALA A 234 -27.84 -34.74 -9.04
CA ALA A 234 -27.71 -36.13 -8.66
C ALA A 234 -28.39 -36.99 -9.73
N GLU A 235 -27.63 -37.85 -10.39
CA GLU A 235 -28.03 -39.19 -10.86
C GLU A 235 -26.81 -40.12 -10.76
#